data_AF-A0A935P4H6-F1
#
_entry.id   AF-A0A935P4H6-F1
#
_cell.length_a   1.000
_cell.length_b   1.000
_cell.length_c   1.000
_cell.angle_alpha   90.00
_cell.angle_beta   90.00
_cell.angle_gamma   90.00
#
_symmetry.space_group_name_H-M   'P 1'
#
loop_
_entity.id
_entity.type
_entity.pdbx_description
1 polymer ?
#
loop_
_entity_poly.entity_id
_entity_poly.type
_entity_poly.pdbx_seq_one_letter_code
_entity_poly.pdbx_strand_id
1 'polypeptide(L)'
;MKGWRTSAQSLDELRLLIDELRASFAEQRRAISRLAGERVSWLVGHQSQICSRIESLLTAAGGREGLPEPLRNIMAAVRIEAEATALLAAIAAHSVRNLIEQSEPAGYNATARPTRTTSPICLLTTL
;
A
#
# COMPACT_ATOMS: atom_id res chain seq x y z
N MET A 1 40.27 -13.95 2.61
CA MET A 1 39.30 -12.97 3.13
C MET A 1 39.28 -11.76 2.18
N LYS A 2 38.48 -11.85 1.12
CA LYS A 2 38.26 -10.78 0.13
C LYS A 2 36.83 -10.27 0.37
N GLY A 3 36.62 -8.97 0.47
CA GLY A 3 35.24 -8.46 0.36
C GLY A 3 34.92 -7.10 0.96
N TRP A 4 35.86 -6.36 1.55
CA TRP A 4 35.56 -5.01 2.06
C TRP A 4 36.30 -3.96 1.22
N ARG A 5 35.85 -3.85 -0.03
CA ARG A 5 36.04 -2.68 -0.89
C ARG A 5 34.69 -2.25 -1.43
N THR A 6 33.70 -2.08 -0.55
CA THR A 6 32.57 -1.21 -0.87
C THR A 6 33.20 0.17 -1.05
N SER A 7 33.44 0.59 -2.29
CA SER A 7 34.05 1.88 -2.56
C SER A 7 33.22 2.97 -1.88
N ALA A 8 33.83 4.07 -1.42
CA ALA A 8 33.07 5.18 -0.83
C ALA A 8 31.89 5.61 -1.72
N GLN A 9 32.08 5.53 -3.04
CA GLN A 9 31.05 5.75 -4.06
C GLN A 9 29.85 4.83 -3.92
N SER A 10 30.04 3.53 -3.65
CA SER A 10 28.96 2.56 -3.48
C SER A 10 28.14 2.81 -2.22
N LEU A 11 28.78 3.30 -1.14
CA LEU A 11 28.08 3.67 0.09
C LEU A 11 27.30 4.98 -0.08
N ASP A 12 27.85 5.94 -0.81
CA ASP A 12 27.15 7.20 -1.13
C ASP A 12 25.98 6.96 -2.10
N GLU A 13 26.15 6.08 -3.09
CA GLU A 13 25.04 5.65 -3.94
C GLU A 13 23.93 4.98 -3.13
N LEU A 14 24.28 4.10 -2.19
CA LEU A 14 23.30 3.47 -1.31
C LEU A 14 22.55 4.51 -0.46
N ARG A 15 23.24 5.53 0.06
CA ARG A 15 22.59 6.64 0.80
C ARG A 15 21.60 7.38 -0.08
N LEU A 16 22.00 7.76 -1.28
CA LEU A 16 21.14 8.47 -2.23
C LEU A 16 19.88 7.66 -2.57
N LEU A 17 20.03 6.36 -2.82
CA LEU A 17 18.90 5.46 -3.10
C LEU A 17 17.96 5.33 -1.89
N ILE A 18 18.50 5.29 -0.68
CA ILE A 18 17.69 5.24 0.54
C ILE A 18 16.91 6.54 0.73
N ASP A 19 17.54 7.70 0.51
CA ASP A 19 16.87 8.99 0.61
C ASP A 19 15.79 9.17 -0.46
N GLU A 20 16.07 8.73 -1.69
CA GLU A 20 15.09 8.68 -2.78
C GLU A 20 13.92 7.76 -2.44
N LEU A 21 14.19 6.59 -1.85
CA LEU A 21 13.15 5.67 -1.40
C LEU A 21 12.25 6.29 -0.32
N ARG A 22 12.82 6.98 0.67
CA ARG A 22 12.04 7.70 1.70
C ARG A 22 11.19 8.81 1.11
N ALA A 23 11.76 9.61 0.19
CA ALA A 23 11.02 10.65 -0.52
C ALA A 23 9.85 10.05 -1.32
N SER A 24 10.07 8.90 -1.97
CA SER A 24 9.04 8.20 -2.71
C SER A 24 7.88 7.72 -1.82
N PHE A 25 8.16 7.20 -0.61
CA PHE A 25 7.11 6.81 0.34
C PHE A 25 6.32 8.02 0.84
N ALA A 26 6.99 9.13 1.12
CA ALA A 26 6.31 10.37 1.48
C ALA A 26 5.38 10.87 0.36
N GLU A 27 5.84 10.80 -0.88
CA GLU A 27 5.02 11.18 -2.04
C GLU A 27 3.87 10.19 -2.28
N GLN A 28 4.10 8.89 -2.03
CA GLN A 28 3.06 7.87 -2.13
C GLN A 28 1.93 8.11 -1.13
N ARG A 29 2.27 8.47 0.12
CA ARG A 29 1.26 8.86 1.12
C ARG A 29 0.42 10.05 0.63
N ARG A 30 1.05 11.08 0.06
CA ARG A 30 0.33 12.24 -0.52
C ARG A 30 -0.56 11.84 -1.70
N ALA A 31 -0.06 10.97 -2.58
CA ALA A 31 -0.80 10.48 -3.74
C ALA A 31 -2.03 9.65 -3.32
N ILE A 32 -1.89 8.79 -2.30
CA ILE A 32 -3.00 8.04 -1.69
C ILE A 32 -4.04 9.01 -1.13
N SER A 33 -3.64 10.03 -0.36
CA SER A 33 -4.57 11.03 0.19
C SER A 33 -5.33 11.82 -0.88
N ARG A 34 -4.75 11.98 -2.08
CA ARG A 34 -5.38 12.67 -3.22
C ARG A 34 -6.12 11.71 -4.17
N LEU A 35 -6.20 10.42 -3.86
CA LEU A 35 -6.76 9.38 -4.72
C LEU A 35 -6.13 9.36 -6.13
N ALA A 36 -4.85 9.73 -6.25
CA ALA A 36 -4.14 9.83 -7.51
C ALA A 36 -3.59 8.45 -7.95
N GLY A 37 -4.48 7.59 -8.46
CA GLY A 37 -4.17 6.18 -8.78
C GLY A 37 -2.99 5.97 -9.73
N GLU A 38 -2.90 6.74 -10.81
CA GLU A 38 -1.78 6.66 -11.77
C GLU A 38 -0.43 6.99 -11.10
N ARG A 39 -0.42 8.01 -10.23
CA ARG A 39 0.79 8.41 -9.50
C ARG A 39 1.21 7.34 -8.51
N VAL A 40 0.26 6.70 -7.82
CA VAL A 40 0.54 5.57 -6.92
C VAL A 40 1.12 4.39 -7.71
N SER A 41 0.55 4.05 -8.86
CA SER A 41 1.04 2.97 -9.72
C SER A 41 2.47 3.22 -10.20
N TRP A 42 2.76 4.44 -10.66
CA TRP A 42 4.12 4.84 -11.04
C TRP A 42 5.11 4.73 -9.86
N LEU A 43 4.71 5.21 -8.67
CA LEU A 43 5.55 5.16 -7.47
C LEU A 43 5.89 3.72 -7.05
N VAL A 44 4.95 2.78 -7.16
CA VAL A 44 5.21 1.36 -6.87
C VAL A 44 6.27 0.80 -7.82
N GLY A 45 6.17 1.10 -9.12
CA GLY A 45 7.17 0.68 -10.09
C GLY A 45 8.55 1.29 -9.82
N HIS A 46 8.59 2.59 -9.51
CA HIS A 46 9.81 3.30 -9.17
C HIS A 46 10.47 2.77 -7.89
N GLN A 47 9.70 2.52 -6.83
CA GLN A 47 10.16 1.91 -5.59
C GLN A 47 10.74 0.51 -5.81
N SER A 48 10.09 -0.31 -6.66
CA SER A 48 10.62 -1.63 -6.99
C SER A 48 11.99 -1.55 -7.66
N GLN A 49 12.21 -0.59 -8.56
CA GLN A 49 13.51 -0.38 -9.21
C GLN A 49 14.58 0.04 -8.20
N ILE A 50 14.25 0.97 -7.29
CA ILE A 50 15.17 1.40 -6.24
C ILE A 50 15.54 0.22 -5.33
N CYS A 51 14.55 -0.58 -4.90
CA CYS A 51 14.79 -1.76 -4.07
C CYS A 51 15.71 -2.79 -4.75
N SER A 52 15.50 -3.07 -6.05
CA SER A 52 16.39 -3.97 -6.80
C SER A 52 17.82 -3.46 -6.89
N ARG A 53 18.01 -2.14 -7.02
CA ARG A 53 19.32 -1.51 -7.07
C ARG A 53 20.01 -1.45 -5.71
N ILE A 54 19.25 -1.26 -4.64
CA ILE A 54 19.74 -1.43 -3.27
C ILE A 54 20.20 -2.88 -3.06
N GLU A 55 19.40 -3.87 -3.47
CA GLU A 55 19.73 -5.29 -3.31
C GLU A 55 21.00 -5.69 -4.08
N SER A 56 21.21 -5.17 -5.28
CA SER A 56 22.43 -5.42 -6.04
C SER A 56 23.68 -4.84 -5.35
N LEU A 57 23.59 -3.62 -4.81
CA LEU A 57 24.66 -3.01 -4.02
C LEU A 57 24.94 -3.78 -2.72
N LEU A 58 23.89 -4.26 -2.04
CA LEU A 58 24.05 -5.08 -0.84
C LEU A 58 24.70 -6.41 -1.16
N THR A 59 24.30 -7.06 -2.24
CA THR A 59 24.89 -8.32 -2.70
C THR A 59 26.37 -8.14 -3.03
N ALA A 60 26.71 -7.06 -3.72
CA ALA A 60 28.10 -6.70 -4.02
C ALA A 60 28.93 -6.39 -2.76
N ALA A 61 28.29 -5.86 -1.71
CA ALA A 61 28.92 -5.54 -0.42
C ALA A 61 29.03 -6.75 0.54
N GLY A 62 28.63 -7.95 0.14
CA GLY A 62 28.64 -9.13 1.00
C GLY A 62 27.44 -9.23 1.97
N GLY A 63 26.36 -8.52 1.66
CA GLY A 63 25.09 -8.56 2.40
C GLY A 63 24.91 -7.41 3.39
N ARG A 64 23.82 -7.47 4.16
CA ARG A 64 23.42 -6.42 5.11
C ARG A 64 24.35 -6.32 6.33
N GLU A 65 24.97 -7.43 6.72
CA GLU A 65 25.90 -7.48 7.86
C GLU A 65 27.19 -6.69 7.58
N GLY A 66 27.58 -6.59 6.30
CA GLY A 66 28.73 -5.80 5.85
C GLY A 66 28.53 -4.29 5.84
N LEU A 67 27.30 -3.81 6.07
CA LEU A 67 27.02 -2.37 6.11
C LEU A 67 27.49 -1.73 7.43
N PRO A 68 27.94 -0.46 7.39
CA PRO A 68 28.08 0.35 8.60
C PRO A 68 26.78 0.42 9.42
N GLU A 69 26.90 0.44 10.74
CA GLU A 69 25.75 0.52 11.66
C GLU A 69 24.76 1.66 11.34
N PRO A 70 25.20 2.89 11.04
CA PRO A 70 24.27 3.98 10.72
C PRO A 70 23.37 3.66 9.51
N LEU A 71 23.91 2.99 8.49
CA LEU A 71 23.15 2.64 7.29
C LEU A 71 22.12 1.55 7.58
N ARG A 72 22.45 0.58 8.42
CA ARG A 72 21.49 -0.44 8.87
C ARG A 72 20.32 0.20 9.63
N ASN A 73 20.62 1.18 10.49
CA ASN A 73 19.60 1.91 11.24
C ASN A 73 18.66 2.71 10.31
N ILE A 74 19.22 3.37 9.29
CA ILE A 74 18.40 4.09 8.30
C ILE A 74 17.53 3.10 7.51
N MET A 75 18.08 1.97 7.05
CA MET A 75 17.28 0.94 6.36
C MET A 75 16.16 0.38 7.23
N ALA A 76 16.39 0.19 8.53
CA ALA A 76 15.36 -0.22 9.47
C ALA A 76 14.26 0.85 9.58
N ALA A 77 14.62 2.14 9.64
CA ALA A 77 13.65 3.24 9.63
C ALA A 77 12.83 3.27 8.34
N VAL A 78 13.45 3.08 7.18
CA VAL A 78 12.75 3.02 5.88
C VAL A 78 11.75 1.87 5.83
N ARG A 79 12.09 0.72 6.42
CA ARG A 79 11.17 -0.41 6.52
C ARG A 79 9.91 -0.04 7.31
N ILE A 80 10.07 0.67 8.44
CA ILE A 80 8.93 1.17 9.23
C ILE A 80 8.09 2.15 8.40
N GLU A 81 8.72 3.05 7.64
CA GLU A 81 8.00 3.98 6.75
C GLU A 81 7.22 3.25 5.64
N ALA A 82 7.77 2.15 5.10
CA ALA A 82 7.11 1.31 4.11
C ALA A 82 5.89 0.60 4.71
N GLU A 83 6.05 0.01 5.90
CA GLU A 83 4.97 -0.65 6.64
C GLU A 83 3.83 0.33 6.98
N ALA A 84 4.16 1.54 7.46
CA ALA A 84 3.17 2.58 7.70
C ALA A 84 2.43 3.00 6.43
N THR A 85 3.13 3.10 5.30
CA THR A 85 2.52 3.46 4.00
C THR A 85 1.60 2.36 3.49
N ALA A 86 1.97 1.08 3.68
CA ALA A 86 1.12 -0.06 3.36
C ALA A 86 -0.17 -0.09 4.19
N LEU A 87 -0.07 0.18 5.50
CA LEU A 87 -1.24 0.30 6.37
C LEU A 87 -2.18 1.42 5.93
N LEU A 88 -1.65 2.59 5.58
CA LEU A 88 -2.45 3.70 5.04
C LEU A 88 -3.15 3.32 3.74
N ALA A 89 -2.46 2.64 2.82
CA ALA A 89 -3.05 2.19 1.56
C ALA A 89 -4.19 1.17 1.79
N ALA A 90 -4.00 0.23 2.72
CA ALA A 90 -5.01 -0.76 3.07
C ALA A 90 -6.27 -0.11 3.66
N ILE A 91 -6.10 0.84 4.58
CA ILE A 91 -7.22 1.60 5.16
C ILE A 91 -7.95 2.40 4.07
N ALA A 92 -7.22 3.13 3.22
CA ALA A 92 -7.81 3.90 2.13
C ALA A 92 -8.62 3.01 1.18
N ALA A 93 -8.08 1.85 0.79
CA ALA A 93 -8.78 0.89 -0.07
C ALA A 93 -10.05 0.33 0.60
N HIS A 94 -10.01 0.04 1.90
CA HIS A 94 -11.18 -0.40 2.65
C HIS A 94 -12.26 0.70 2.72
N SER A 95 -11.88 1.95 3.01
CA SER A 95 -12.81 3.08 3.05
C SER A 95 -13.48 3.34 1.70
N VAL A 96 -12.72 3.30 0.59
CA VAL A 96 -13.27 3.48 -0.76
C VAL A 96 -14.24 2.35 -1.10
N ARG A 97 -13.91 1.10 -0.78
CA ARG A 97 -14.81 -0.04 -0.98
C ARG A 97 -16.14 0.14 -0.24
N ASN A 98 -16.10 0.49 1.05
CA ASN A 98 -17.30 0.71 1.84
C ASN A 98 -18.16 1.85 1.27
N LEU A 99 -17.54 2.92 0.76
CA LEU A 99 -18.28 4.02 0.10
C LEU A 99 -18.97 3.55 -1.18
N ILE A 100 -18.31 2.73 -2.00
CA ILE A 100 -18.91 2.17 -3.22
C ILE A 100 -20.09 1.27 -2.87
N GLU A 101 -19.91 0.35 -1.91
CA GLU A 101 -20.95 -0.59 -1.47
C GLU A 101 -22.16 0.13 -0.83
N GLN A 102 -21.96 1.27 -0.16
CA GLN A 102 -23.05 2.11 0.36
C GLN A 102 -23.75 2.94 -0.74
N SER A 103 -23.04 3.23 -1.83
CA SER A 103 -23.55 4.04 -2.95
C SER A 103 -24.30 3.22 -3.99
N GLU A 104 -24.15 1.89 -3.99
CA GLU A 104 -25.06 1.01 -4.74
C GLU A 104 -26.45 1.08 -4.08
N PRO A 105 -27.48 1.65 -4.75
CA PRO A 105 -28.83 1.58 -4.23
C PRO A 105 -29.15 0.10 -4.10
N ALA A 106 -29.66 -0.33 -2.93
CA ALA A 106 -29.98 -1.72 -2.61
C ALA A 106 -30.65 -2.40 -3.82
N GLY A 107 -29.82 -3.02 -4.65
CA GLY A 107 -30.25 -3.63 -5.90
C GLY A 107 -31.14 -4.77 -5.49
N TYR A 108 -32.34 -4.78 -6.06
CA TYR A 108 -33.40 -5.76 -5.84
C TYR A 108 -32.84 -7.10 -5.34
N ASN A 109 -33.01 -7.35 -4.04
CA ASN A 109 -32.44 -8.52 -3.39
C ASN A 109 -33.25 -9.72 -3.87
N ALA A 110 -32.77 -10.45 -4.88
CA ALA A 110 -33.47 -11.60 -5.48
C ALA A 110 -33.73 -12.74 -4.47
N THR A 111 -33.10 -12.67 -3.28
CA THR A 111 -33.30 -13.58 -2.15
C THR A 111 -34.15 -13.00 -1.03
N ALA A 112 -34.62 -11.74 -1.15
CA ALA A 112 -35.68 -11.23 -0.28
C ALA A 112 -36.93 -12.05 -0.59
N ARG A 113 -37.14 -13.10 0.20
CA ARG A 113 -38.40 -13.84 0.26
C ARG A 113 -39.53 -12.81 0.24
N PRO A 114 -40.54 -12.95 -0.65
CA PRO A 114 -41.74 -12.17 -0.49
C PRO A 114 -42.24 -12.45 0.93
N THR A 115 -42.21 -11.43 1.79
CA THR A 115 -43.01 -11.42 3.01
C THR A 115 -44.43 -11.61 2.52
N ARG A 116 -44.90 -12.86 2.57
CA ARG A 116 -46.30 -13.21 2.38
C ARG A 116 -47.08 -12.23 3.24
N THR A 117 -47.78 -11.34 2.56
CA THR A 117 -48.80 -10.49 3.14
C THR A 117 -49.85 -11.43 3.71
N THR A 118 -49.68 -11.86 4.95
CA THR A 118 -50.70 -12.58 5.69
C THR A 118 -51.74 -11.54 6.09
N SER A 119 -52.75 -11.38 5.25
CA SER A 119 -54.02 -10.77 5.64
C SER A 119 -55.11 -11.29 4.70
N PRO A 120 -55.91 -12.29 5.10
CA PRO A 120 -57.23 -12.46 4.55
C PRO A 120 -58.18 -11.69 5.46
N ILE A 121 -58.41 -10.40 5.20
CA ILE A 121 -59.58 -9.73 5.76
C ILE A 121 -60.22 -8.90 4.65
N CYS A 122 -61.24 -9.49 4.04
CA CYS A 122 -62.46 -8.79 3.64
C CYS A 122 -63.60 -9.81 3.57
N LEU A 123 -64.16 -10.14 4.74
CA LEU A 123 -65.59 -10.40 4.84
C LEU A 123 -66.26 -9.03 4.93
N LEU A 124 -66.81 -8.55 3.82
CA LEU A 124 -67.86 -7.54 3.84
C LEU A 124 -68.94 -7.93 2.84
N THR A 125 -70.06 -8.34 3.42
CA THR A 125 -71.43 -8.34 2.91
C THR A 125 -71.76 -7.12 2.04
N THR A 126 -72.52 -7.34 0.96
CA THR A 126 -73.69 -6.50 0.60
C THR A 126 -74.55 -7.15 -0.49
N LEU A 127 -75.84 -7.30 -0.14
CA LEU A 127 -77.08 -7.42 -0.93
C LEU A 127 -77.32 -8.67 -1.79
#